data_AF-A0A2I9CXH8-F1
#
_entry.id   AF-A0A2I9CXH8-F1
#
_cell.length_a   1.000
_cell.length_b   1.000
_cell.length_c   1.000
_cell.angle_alpha   90.00
_cell.angle_beta   90.00
_cell.angle_gamma   90.00
#
_symmetry.space_group_name_H-M   'P 1'
#
loop_
_entity.id
_entity.type
_entity.pdbx_description
1 polymer ?
#
loop_
_entity_poly.entity_id
_entity_poly.type
_entity_poly.pdbx_seq_one_letter_code
_entity_poly.pdbx_strand_id
1 'polypeptide(L)'
;MRPAELTPGQIADFLDTAFQHERGGDGIGLTLEQRTTLADYLGCHEQVRAAAWDVWQTRLEASGTDLGDAEYWLDVEFIEPCPQEREA
;
A
#
# COMPACT_ATOMS: atom_id res chain seq x y z
N MET A 1 -14.17 -0.41 -3.60
CA MET A 1 -13.66 0.60 -2.62
C MET A 1 -13.27 1.86 -3.40
N ARG A 2 -13.30 3.06 -2.81
CA ARG A 2 -12.83 4.29 -3.45
C ARG A 2 -11.62 4.87 -2.69
N PRO A 3 -10.38 4.69 -3.16
CA PRO A 3 -9.19 5.14 -2.45
C PRO A 3 -9.13 6.65 -2.19
N ALA A 4 -9.71 7.45 -3.08
CA ALA A 4 -9.76 8.91 -2.94
C ALA A 4 -10.59 9.41 -1.74
N GLU A 5 -11.45 8.56 -1.17
CA GLU A 5 -12.24 8.88 0.02
C GLU A 5 -11.60 8.35 1.32
N LEU A 6 -10.46 7.66 1.21
CA LEU A 6 -9.77 7.10 2.36
C LEU A 6 -8.79 8.11 2.95
N THR A 7 -8.69 8.08 4.27
CA THR A 7 -7.62 8.78 5.00
C THR A 7 -6.29 8.03 4.84
N PRO A 8 -5.14 8.69 5.02
CA PRO A 8 -3.84 8.02 5.01
C PRO A 8 -3.75 6.84 5.98
N GLY A 9 -4.40 6.92 7.15
CA GLY A 9 -4.44 5.81 8.12
C GLY A 9 -5.24 4.60 7.64
N GLN A 10 -6.35 4.82 6.92
CA GLN A 10 -7.11 3.71 6.32
C GLN A 10 -6.34 3.08 5.16
N ILE A 11 -5.62 3.88 4.38
CA ILE A 11 -4.73 3.35 3.34
C ILE A 11 -3.62 2.51 3.98
N ALA A 12 -3.01 2.99 5.07
CA ALA A 12 -2.02 2.23 5.84
C ALA A 12 -2.58 0.90 6.38
N ASP A 13 -3.85 0.86 6.82
CA ASP A 13 -4.51 -0.40 7.24
C ASP A 13 -4.60 -1.41 6.08
N PHE A 14 -4.94 -0.93 4.88
CA PHE A 14 -5.02 -1.79 3.69
C PHE A 14 -3.64 -2.24 3.20
N LEU A 15 -2.63 -1.37 3.26
CA LEU A 15 -1.24 -1.72 2.95
C LEU A 15 -0.72 -2.80 3.91
N ASP A 16 -0.94 -2.62 5.21
CA ASP A 16 -0.55 -3.61 6.21
C ASP A 16 -1.22 -4.96 5.98
N THR A 17 -2.54 -4.96 5.72
CA THR A 17 -3.29 -6.18 5.41
C THR A 17 -2.74 -6.91 4.17
N ALA A 18 -2.45 -6.18 3.10
CA ALA A 18 -1.89 -6.77 1.88
C ALA A 18 -0.48 -7.31 2.09
N PHE A 19 0.38 -6.53 2.74
CA PHE A 19 1.76 -6.87 3.03
C PHE A 19 1.89 -8.13 3.89
N GLN A 20 1.09 -8.23 4.96
CA GLN A 20 1.09 -9.37 5.86
C GLN A 20 0.53 -10.62 5.17
N HIS A 21 -0.54 -10.49 4.39
CA HIS A 21 -1.12 -11.62 3.66
C HIS A 21 -0.13 -12.23 2.65
N GLU A 22 0.66 -11.41 1.96
CA GLU A 22 1.71 -11.89 1.04
C GLU A 22 2.86 -12.61 1.76
N ARG A 23 3.11 -12.26 3.02
CA ARG A 23 4.10 -12.92 3.89
C ARG A 23 3.54 -14.14 4.63
N GLY A 24 2.34 -14.59 4.25
CA GLY A 24 1.68 -15.77 4.82
C GLY A 24 0.97 -15.51 6.14
N GLY A 25 0.62 -14.26 6.44
CA GLY A 25 -0.18 -13.91 7.60
C GLY A 25 -1.57 -14.53 7.56
N ASP A 26 -2.12 -14.85 8.73
CA ASP A 26 -3.38 -15.60 8.90
C ASP A 26 -4.67 -14.78 8.63
N GLY A 27 -4.52 -13.51 8.22
CA GLY A 27 -5.63 -12.59 7.98
C GLY A 27 -6.29 -12.77 6.60
N ILE A 28 -7.52 -12.27 6.45
CA ILE A 28 -8.15 -12.16 5.13
C ILE A 28 -7.46 -11.00 4.39
N GLY A 29 -6.74 -11.33 3.31
CA GLY A 29 -6.11 -10.35 2.44
C GLY A 29 -7.11 -9.50 1.65
N LEU A 30 -6.58 -8.53 0.90
CA LEU A 30 -7.40 -7.73 -0.02
C LEU A 30 -7.91 -8.58 -1.18
N THR A 31 -9.10 -8.26 -1.70
CA THR A 31 -9.53 -8.81 -2.98
C THR A 31 -8.65 -8.28 -4.12
N LEU A 32 -8.58 -9.00 -5.24
CA LEU A 32 -7.81 -8.55 -6.42
C LEU A 32 -8.24 -7.15 -6.90
N GLU A 33 -9.55 -6.87 -6.88
CA GLU A 33 -10.09 -5.56 -7.24
C GLU A 33 -9.60 -4.46 -6.28
N GLN A 34 -9.63 -4.71 -4.97
CA GLN A 34 -9.16 -3.76 -3.97
C GLN A 34 -7.66 -3.49 -4.09
N ARG A 35 -6.87 -4.55 -4.27
CA ARG A 35 -5.43 -4.44 -4.49
C ARG A 35 -5.12 -3.59 -5.71
N THR A 36 -5.69 -3.94 -6.86
CA THR A 36 -5.43 -3.24 -8.14
C THR A 36 -5.85 -1.77 -8.05
N THR A 37 -7.05 -1.51 -7.51
CA THR A 37 -7.56 -0.14 -7.36
C THR A 37 -6.67 0.70 -6.43
N LEU A 38 -6.13 0.11 -5.38
CA LEU A 38 -5.23 0.80 -4.44
C LEU A 38 -3.85 1.05 -5.07
N ALA A 39 -3.29 0.04 -5.75
CA ALA A 39 -2.01 0.13 -6.45
C ALA A 39 -2.02 1.23 -7.52
N ASP A 40 -3.03 1.23 -8.41
CA ASP A 40 -3.19 2.25 -9.45
C ASP A 40 -3.35 3.66 -8.84
N TYR A 41 -4.13 3.79 -7.77
CA TYR A 41 -4.35 5.07 -7.12
C TYR A 41 -3.07 5.62 -6.48
N LEU A 42 -2.33 4.80 -5.75
CA LEU A 42 -1.09 5.21 -5.09
C LEU A 42 0.03 5.50 -6.09
N GLY A 43 0.06 4.80 -7.22
CA GLY A 43 0.96 5.10 -8.34
C GLY A 43 0.75 6.49 -8.93
N CYS A 44 -0.50 6.96 -9.00
CA CYS A 44 -0.80 8.31 -9.49
C CYS A 44 -0.76 9.40 -8.41
N HIS A 45 -0.73 9.06 -7.13
CA HIS A 45 -0.86 10.02 -6.02
C HIS A 45 0.28 9.86 -5.01
N GLU A 46 1.49 10.22 -5.42
CA GLU A 46 2.70 10.09 -4.60
C GLU A 46 2.60 10.77 -3.22
N GLN A 47 1.89 11.90 -3.14
CA GLN A 47 1.69 12.61 -1.87
C GLN A 47 0.83 11.80 -0.90
N VAL A 48 -0.17 11.08 -1.40
CA VAL A 48 -1.03 10.21 -0.60
C VAL A 48 -0.27 8.95 -0.19
N ARG A 49 0.53 8.39 -1.10
CA ARG A 49 1.47 7.30 -0.80
C ARG A 49 2.41 7.70 0.33
N ALA A 50 3.08 8.84 0.24
CA ALA A 50 4.02 9.30 1.27
C ALA A 50 3.34 9.49 2.63
N ALA A 51 2.12 10.06 2.65
CA ALA A 51 1.36 10.23 3.88
C ALA A 51 0.90 8.89 4.49
N ALA A 52 0.54 7.91 3.66
CA ALA A 52 0.17 6.58 4.13
C ALA A 52 1.39 5.81 4.64
N TRP A 53 2.55 5.96 3.97
CA TRP A 53 3.82 5.39 4.40
C TRP A 53 4.25 5.89 5.77
N ASP A 54 4.20 7.21 6.02
CA ASP A 54 4.54 7.79 7.33
C ASP A 54 3.71 7.17 8.48
N VAL A 55 2.41 7.00 8.26
CA VAL A 55 1.52 6.35 9.23
C VAL A 55 1.83 4.87 9.38
N TRP A 56 2.09 4.17 8.28
CA TRP A 56 2.34 2.73 8.28
C TRP A 56 3.70 2.38 8.91
N GLN A 57 4.74 3.17 8.64
CA GLN A 57 6.08 3.01 9.18
C GLN A 57 6.06 2.94 10.72
N THR A 58 5.31 3.84 11.37
CA THR A 58 5.16 3.84 12.84
C THR A 58 4.61 2.50 13.36
N ARG A 59 3.75 1.84 12.59
CA ARG A 59 3.15 0.55 12.96
C ARG A 59 4.11 -0.61 12.73
N LEU A 60 4.84 -0.58 11.61
CA LEU A 60 5.87 -1.56 11.28
C LEU A 60 7.00 -1.55 12.31
N GLU A 61 7.42 -0.35 12.77
CA GLU A 61 8.38 -0.20 13.86
C GLU A 61 7.86 -0.83 15.16
N ALA A 62 6.59 -0.60 15.48
CA ALA A 62 5.96 -1.17 16.67
C ALA A 62 5.83 -2.71 16.62
N SER A 63 5.65 -3.30 15.44
CA SER A 63 5.61 -4.75 15.25
C SER A 63 6.98 -5.40 15.07
N GLY A 64 8.05 -4.60 14.93
CA GLY A 64 9.41 -5.09 14.63
C GLY A 64 9.57 -5.61 13.20
N THR A 65 8.70 -5.20 12.28
CA THR A 65 8.80 -5.54 10.86
C THR A 65 9.94 -4.75 10.22
N ASP A 66 10.64 -5.36 9.26
CA ASP A 66 11.70 -4.69 8.52
C ASP A 66 11.14 -3.58 7.63
N LEU A 67 11.54 -2.34 7.89
CA LEU A 67 11.08 -1.18 7.13
C LEU A 67 11.57 -1.17 5.69
N GLY A 68 12.77 -1.68 5.43
CA GLY A 68 13.34 -1.72 4.08
C GLY A 68 12.59 -2.69 3.17
N ASP A 69 12.21 -3.85 3.69
CA ASP A 69 11.36 -4.83 3.03
C ASP A 69 9.97 -4.27 2.73
N ALA A 70 9.38 -3.52 3.67
CA ALA A 70 8.08 -2.87 3.48
C ALA A 70 8.10 -1.71 2.48
N GLU A 71 9.15 -0.88 2.52
CA GLU A 71 9.36 0.22 1.57
C GLU A 71 9.58 -0.34 0.15
N TYR A 72 10.45 -1.34 0.01
CA TYR A 72 10.70 -2.01 -1.26
C TYR A 72 9.43 -2.65 -1.82
N TRP A 73 8.69 -3.39 -1.00
CA TRP A 73 7.42 -3.98 -1.42
C TRP A 73 6.44 -2.91 -1.87
N LEU A 74 6.29 -1.80 -1.14
CA LEU A 74 5.37 -0.73 -1.50
C LEU A 74 5.72 -0.12 -2.85
N ASP A 75 6.97 0.32 -3.03
CA ASP A 75 7.38 1.10 -4.20
C ASP A 75 7.72 0.27 -5.44
N VAL A 76 8.05 -1.02 -5.28
CA VAL A 76 8.53 -1.86 -6.38
C VAL A 76 7.56 -3.00 -6.72
N GLU A 77 6.89 -3.58 -5.72
CA GLU A 77 6.09 -4.80 -5.91
C GLU A 77 4.57 -4.57 -5.84
N PHE A 78 4.14 -3.55 -5.09
CA PHE A 78 2.74 -3.26 -4.84
C PHE A 78 2.20 -2.18 -5.77
N ILE A 79 2.93 -1.08 -5.93
CA ILE A 79 2.49 0.04 -6.75
C ILE A 79 2.68 -0.28 -8.23
N GLU A 80 1.66 0.02 -9.01
CA GLU A 80 1.73 0.02 -10.46
C GLU A 80 2.08 1.43 -10.96
N PRO A 81 2.86 1.57 -12.05
CA PRO A 81 3.07 2.86 -12.69
C PRO A 81 1.72 3.51 -13.00
N CYS A 82 1.61 4.84 -12.80
CA CYS A 82 0.35 5.53 -13.04
C CYS A 82 -0.11 5.20 -14.48
N PRO A 83 -1.36 4.75 -14.71
CA PRO A 83 -1.81 4.29 -16.03
C PRO A 83 -1.58 5.33 -17.14
N GLN A 84 -1.63 6.62 -16.79
CA GLN A 84 -1.39 7.76 -17.68
C GLN A 84 0.06 7.84 -18.18
N GLU A 85 1.02 7.32 -17.42
CA GLU A 85 2.44 7.25 -17.80
C GLU A 85 2.76 6.00 -18.62
N ARG A 86 1.87 5.00 -18.64
CA ARG A 86 2.02 3.77 -19.47
C ARG A 86 1.63 3.99 -20.93
N GLU A 87 0.95 5.09 -21.25
CA GLU A 87 0.49 5.44 -22.61
C GLU A 87 1.35 6.54 -23.29
N ALA A 88 2.48 6.95 -22.68
CA ALA A 88 3.38 7.99 -23.18
C ALA A 88 4.57 7.46 -23.99
#